data_AF-A0A919SUU8-F1
#
_entry.id   AF-A0A919SUU8-F1
#
_cell.length_a   1.000
_cell.length_b   1.000
_cell.length_c   1.000
_cell.angle_alpha   90.00
_cell.angle_beta   90.00
_cell.angle_gamma   90.00
#
_symmetry.space_group_name_H-M   'P 1'
#
loop_
_entity.id
_entity.type
_entity.pdbx_description
1 polymer ?
#
loop_
_entity_poly.entity_id
_entity_poly.type
_entity_poly.pdbx_seq_one_letter_code
_entity_poly.pdbx_strand_id
1 'polypeptide(L)'
;MSLPLIPLAPAGPAPQRRSQLARRIRLLVAATITYNVIEAAIAISAGTAAGSTALIGFGLDSVIEVSSAAAVAWQFTGTDPESREKTALRIIAMSFFALAAYVTVESARALLGGAEAAHSTVGIVLAAVSLAVMPGLSYAQRRAGRELGSRTAVADSKQTLLCTYLSAVLLIGLLVNGLFGWSWADPIAALVIAAVAIKEGREAWHGDACCAPGPLAATTKSAAPGCDDDCCTGER
;
A
#
# COMPACT_ATOMS: atom_id res chain seq x y z
N MET A 1 3.65 54.74 -13.32
CA MET A 1 4.31 54.28 -12.08
C MET A 1 3.65 52.96 -11.71
N SER A 2 4.15 51.87 -12.27
CA SER A 2 3.52 50.54 -12.19
C SER A 2 4.27 49.73 -11.14
N LEU A 3 3.63 49.43 -10.01
CA LEU A 3 4.19 48.59 -8.96
C LEU A 3 4.27 47.13 -9.47
N PRO A 4 5.40 46.43 -9.30
CA PRO A 4 5.48 45.02 -9.64
C PRO A 4 4.70 44.20 -8.61
N LEU A 5 3.72 43.44 -9.08
CA LEU A 5 3.02 42.40 -8.30
C LEU A 5 4.02 41.29 -7.98
N ILE A 6 4.48 41.23 -6.73
CA ILE A 6 5.27 40.10 -6.22
C ILE A 6 4.32 38.89 -6.16
N PRO A 7 4.60 37.79 -6.88
CA PRO A 7 3.84 36.57 -6.73
C PRO A 7 4.19 35.96 -5.36
N LEU A 8 3.29 36.10 -4.38
CA LEU A 8 3.36 35.32 -3.15
C LEU A 8 3.13 33.86 -3.51
N ALA A 9 4.21 33.11 -3.72
CA ALA A 9 4.15 31.66 -3.72
C ALA A 9 3.47 31.21 -2.41
N PRO A 10 2.58 30.21 -2.44
CA PRO A 10 1.92 29.73 -1.23
C PRO A 10 3.00 29.30 -0.24
N ALA A 11 3.13 30.04 0.85
CA ALA A 11 4.11 29.73 1.89
C ALA A 11 3.79 28.36 2.47
N GLY A 12 4.73 27.43 2.39
CA GLY A 12 4.65 26.16 3.10
C GLY A 12 4.45 26.38 4.61
N PRO A 13 4.07 25.34 5.37
CA PRO A 13 3.80 25.47 6.80
C PRO A 13 4.99 26.08 7.56
N ALA A 14 4.70 26.93 8.55
CA ALA A 14 5.71 27.56 9.40
C ALA A 14 6.70 26.52 9.98
N PRO A 15 7.98 26.86 10.23
CA PRO A 15 9.01 25.88 10.62
C PRO A 15 8.64 24.99 11.82
N GLN A 16 7.98 25.57 12.84
CA GLN A 16 7.46 24.85 14.01
C GLN A 16 6.33 23.88 13.64
N ARG A 17 5.46 24.25 12.70
CA ARG A 17 4.39 23.37 12.20
C ARG A 17 4.98 22.23 11.39
N ARG A 18 6.01 22.50 10.57
CA ARG A 18 6.74 21.51 9.79
C ARG A 18 7.38 20.43 10.69
N SER A 19 8.03 20.81 11.79
CA SER A 19 8.64 19.86 12.73
C SER A 19 7.61 19.01 13.47
N GLN A 20 6.48 19.60 13.87
CA GLN A 20 5.36 18.88 14.47
C GLN A 20 4.75 17.86 13.49
N LEU A 21 4.51 18.25 12.24
CA LEU A 21 4.00 17.36 11.18
C LEU A 21 4.97 16.21 10.92
N ALA A 22 6.27 16.47 10.81
CA ALA A 22 7.28 15.44 10.62
C ALA A 22 7.33 14.45 11.80
N ARG A 23 7.19 14.93 13.05
CA ARG A 23 7.07 14.04 14.22
C ARG A 23 5.78 13.20 14.16
N ARG A 24 4.65 13.80 13.81
CA ARG A 24 3.36 13.09 13.68
C ARG A 24 3.41 12.00 12.61
N ILE A 25 3.93 12.31 11.43
CA ILE A 25 4.07 11.32 10.35
C ILE A 25 4.96 10.16 10.81
N ARG A 26 6.10 10.43 11.45
CA ARG A 26 6.96 9.35 11.97
C ARG A 26 6.25 8.45 12.97
N LEU A 27 5.46 9.03 13.87
CA LEU A 27 4.67 8.26 14.83
C LEU A 27 3.58 7.44 14.15
N LEU A 28 2.89 8.01 13.15
CA LEU A 28 1.85 7.31 12.40
C LEU A 28 2.43 6.15 11.59
N VAL A 29 3.53 6.37 10.86
CA VAL A 29 4.23 5.31 10.11
C VAL A 29 4.70 4.20 11.04
N ALA A 30 5.29 4.54 12.20
CA ALA A 30 5.71 3.56 13.18
C ALA A 30 4.53 2.75 13.74
N ALA A 31 3.38 3.40 13.98
CA ALA A 31 2.16 2.74 14.42
C ALA A 31 1.62 1.79 13.34
N THR A 32 1.55 2.21 12.08
CA THR A 32 1.13 1.37 10.94
C THR A 32 2.03 0.15 10.79
N ILE A 33 3.35 0.33 10.78
CA ILE A 33 4.30 -0.80 10.68
C ILE A 33 4.10 -1.79 11.84
N THR A 34 4.00 -1.29 13.07
CA THR A 34 3.80 -2.14 14.25
C THR A 34 2.48 -2.91 14.16
N TYR A 35 1.41 -2.23 13.74
CA TYR A 35 0.11 -2.84 13.54
C TYR A 35 0.17 -3.95 12.48
N ASN A 36 0.76 -3.69 11.32
CA ASN A 36 0.88 -4.65 10.22
C ASN A 36 1.71 -5.88 10.60
N VAL A 37 2.76 -5.71 11.41
CA VAL A 37 3.54 -6.85 11.92
C VAL A 37 2.68 -7.74 12.84
N ILE A 38 1.90 -7.13 13.74
CA ILE A 38 0.98 -7.87 14.63
C ILE A 38 -0.12 -8.56 13.80
N GLU A 39 -0.69 -7.83 12.85
CA GLU A 39 -1.71 -8.33 11.94
C GLU A 39 -1.20 -9.54 11.14
N ALA A 40 -0.02 -9.43 10.52
CA ALA A 40 0.61 -10.53 9.79
C ALA A 40 0.78 -11.78 10.68
N ALA A 41 1.30 -11.60 11.89
CA ALA A 41 1.52 -12.71 12.81
C ALA A 41 0.22 -13.42 13.18
N ILE A 42 -0.84 -12.66 13.52
CA ILE A 42 -2.15 -13.21 13.87
C ILE A 42 -2.82 -13.85 12.66
N ALA A 43 -2.83 -13.16 11.52
CA ALA A 43 -3.48 -13.63 10.30
C ALA A 43 -2.84 -14.92 9.76
N ILE A 44 -1.51 -14.98 9.65
CA ILE A 44 -0.82 -16.18 9.14
C ILE A 44 -1.02 -17.36 10.10
N SER A 45 -0.89 -17.14 11.41
CA SER A 45 -1.08 -18.22 12.40
C SER A 45 -2.52 -18.73 12.43
N ALA A 46 -3.51 -17.83 12.53
CA ALA A 46 -4.92 -18.19 12.54
C ALA A 46 -5.39 -18.76 11.20
N GLY A 47 -4.87 -18.25 10.08
CA GLY A 47 -5.17 -18.74 8.74
C GLY A 47 -4.63 -20.14 8.51
N THR A 48 -3.40 -20.41 8.95
CA THR A 48 -2.81 -21.76 8.90
C THR A 48 -3.59 -22.74 9.78
N ALA A 49 -3.96 -22.33 10.99
CA ALA A 49 -4.75 -23.17 11.90
C ALA A 49 -6.16 -23.47 11.38
N ALA A 50 -6.77 -22.53 10.65
CA ALA A 50 -8.10 -22.66 10.08
C ALA A 50 -8.12 -23.22 8.65
N GLY A 51 -6.96 -23.40 8.00
CA GLY A 51 -6.89 -23.72 6.58
C GLY A 51 -7.48 -22.64 5.65
N SER A 52 -7.48 -21.39 6.08
CA SER A 52 -8.06 -20.25 5.34
C SER A 52 -7.01 -19.61 4.43
N THR A 53 -7.19 -19.77 3.12
CA THR A 53 -6.31 -19.17 2.12
C THR A 53 -6.45 -17.65 2.11
N ALA A 54 -7.67 -17.12 2.30
CA ALA A 54 -7.88 -15.68 2.33
C ALA A 54 -7.18 -15.02 3.51
N LEU A 55 -7.25 -15.63 4.70
CA LEU A 55 -6.64 -15.08 5.91
C LEU A 55 -5.10 -15.14 5.85
N ILE A 56 -4.53 -16.20 5.29
CA ILE A 56 -3.08 -16.26 5.02
C ILE A 56 -2.68 -15.20 3.99
N GLY A 57 -3.44 -15.08 2.89
CA GLY A 57 -3.19 -14.08 1.85
C GLY A 57 -3.22 -12.65 2.39
N PHE A 58 -4.19 -12.34 3.27
CA PHE A 58 -4.27 -11.07 3.98
C PHE A 58 -3.05 -10.83 4.88
N GLY A 59 -2.63 -11.82 5.67
CA GLY A 59 -1.45 -11.68 6.52
C GLY A 59 -0.15 -11.48 5.74
N LEU A 60 -0.02 -12.12 4.57
CA LEU A 60 1.12 -11.94 3.67
C LEU A 60 1.10 -10.56 2.99
N ASP A 61 -0.07 -9.98 2.71
CA ASP A 61 -0.19 -8.59 2.24
C ASP A 61 0.37 -7.61 3.28
N SER A 62 0.05 -7.80 4.58
CA SER A 62 0.62 -6.98 5.67
C SER A 62 2.15 -7.10 5.74
N VAL A 63 2.74 -8.27 5.44
CA VAL A 63 4.20 -8.45 5.32
C VAL A 63 4.75 -7.64 4.13
N ILE A 64 4.02 -7.61 3.02
CA ILE A 64 4.39 -6.80 1.85
C ILE A 64 4.32 -5.31 2.18
N GLU A 65 3.30 -4.85 2.91
CA GLU A 65 3.19 -3.45 3.35
C GLU A 65 4.42 -3.04 4.19
N VAL A 66 4.84 -3.88 5.14
CA VAL A 66 6.04 -3.61 5.96
C VAL A 66 7.33 -3.64 5.13
N SER A 67 7.49 -4.65 4.27
CA SER A 67 8.71 -4.80 3.46
C SER A 67 8.84 -3.72 2.38
N SER A 68 7.73 -3.27 1.80
CA SER A 68 7.68 -2.16 0.85
C SER A 68 8.02 -0.82 1.51
N ALA A 69 7.48 -0.55 2.72
CA ALA A 69 7.86 0.62 3.51
C ALA A 69 9.37 0.61 3.84
N ALA A 70 9.93 -0.56 4.16
CA ALA A 70 11.37 -0.72 4.38
C ALA A 70 12.20 -0.51 3.10
N ALA A 71 11.76 -1.05 1.95
CA ALA A 71 12.42 -0.86 0.66
C ALA A 71 12.44 0.62 0.24
N VAL A 72 11.31 1.32 0.43
CA VAL A 72 11.19 2.77 0.19
C VAL A 72 12.07 3.57 1.16
N ALA A 73 12.15 3.18 2.44
CA ALA A 73 13.05 3.85 3.38
C ALA A 73 14.53 3.65 3.00
N TRP A 74 14.89 2.43 2.57
CA TRP A 74 16.24 2.08 2.15
C TRP A 74 16.72 2.87 0.93
N GLN A 75 15.84 3.19 -0.01
CA GLN A 75 16.22 3.91 -1.23
C GLN A 75 16.83 5.29 -0.93
N PHE A 76 16.41 5.95 0.15
CA PHE A 76 16.87 7.29 0.54
C PHE A 76 18.18 7.30 1.35
N THR A 77 18.76 6.13 1.65
CA THR A 77 20.00 6.03 2.43
C THR A 77 21.28 6.09 1.60
N GLY A 78 21.17 6.08 0.26
CA GLY A 78 22.30 5.97 -0.66
C GLY A 78 22.61 7.23 -1.45
N THR A 79 23.78 7.24 -2.09
CA THR A 79 24.28 8.33 -2.93
C THR A 79 23.62 8.43 -4.32
N ASP A 80 22.93 7.37 -4.77
CA ASP A 80 22.20 7.31 -6.04
C ASP A 80 20.73 6.92 -5.80
N PRO A 81 19.84 7.90 -5.60
CA PRO A 81 18.43 7.66 -5.30
C PRO A 81 17.65 7.03 -6.45
N GLU A 82 17.98 7.34 -7.72
CA GLU A 82 17.19 6.90 -8.88
C GLU A 82 17.37 5.40 -9.17
N SER A 83 18.60 4.88 -9.12
CA SER A 83 18.83 3.44 -9.32
C SER A 83 18.25 2.61 -8.17
N ARG A 84 18.30 3.15 -6.94
CA ARG A 84 17.71 2.52 -5.76
C ARG A 84 16.20 2.55 -5.80
N GLU A 85 15.59 3.60 -6.33
CA GLU A 85 14.13 3.67 -6.53
C GLU A 85 13.64 2.57 -7.48
N LYS A 86 14.29 2.42 -8.64
CA LYS A 86 14.00 1.32 -9.57
C LYS A 86 14.16 -0.06 -8.91
N THR A 87 15.13 -0.18 -8.02
CA THR A 87 15.39 -1.43 -7.28
C THR A 87 14.30 -1.68 -6.23
N ALA A 88 13.93 -0.66 -5.44
CA ALA A 88 12.87 -0.76 -4.45
C ALA A 88 11.53 -1.13 -5.11
N LEU A 89 11.16 -0.45 -6.20
CA LEU A 89 9.96 -0.73 -6.97
C LEU A 89 9.93 -2.17 -7.53
N ARG A 90 11.06 -2.68 -8.03
CA ARG A 90 11.17 -4.09 -8.47
C ARG A 90 11.01 -5.08 -7.32
N ILE A 91 11.60 -4.82 -6.16
CA ILE A 91 11.44 -5.67 -4.97
C ILE A 91 9.95 -5.71 -4.56
N ILE A 92 9.29 -4.55 -4.54
CA ILE A 92 7.86 -4.43 -4.21
C ILE A 92 7.01 -5.20 -5.23
N ALA A 93 7.24 -4.98 -6.52
CA ALA A 93 6.51 -5.65 -7.60
C ALA A 93 6.65 -7.17 -7.53
N MET A 94 7.88 -7.68 -7.35
CA MET A 94 8.14 -9.11 -7.23
C MET A 94 7.49 -9.71 -5.99
N SER A 95 7.42 -8.96 -4.88
CA SER A 95 6.75 -9.42 -3.66
C SER A 95 5.24 -9.58 -3.87
N PHE A 96 4.59 -8.60 -4.52
CA PHE A 96 3.18 -8.70 -4.87
C PHE A 96 2.88 -9.83 -5.87
N PHE A 97 3.74 -10.05 -6.87
CA PHE A 97 3.58 -11.18 -7.79
C PHE A 97 3.77 -12.53 -7.09
N ALA A 98 4.71 -12.62 -6.15
CA ALA A 98 4.91 -13.84 -5.34
C ALA A 98 3.69 -14.13 -4.46
N LEU A 99 3.12 -13.11 -3.81
CA LEU A 99 1.86 -13.23 -3.07
C LEU A 99 0.74 -13.73 -3.98
N ALA A 100 0.53 -13.06 -5.12
CA ALA A 100 -0.53 -13.42 -6.06
C ALA A 100 -0.39 -14.86 -6.55
N ALA A 101 0.82 -15.30 -6.90
CA ALA A 101 1.08 -16.66 -7.34
C ALA A 101 0.76 -17.68 -6.24
N TYR A 102 1.25 -17.44 -5.02
CA TYR A 102 0.98 -18.31 -3.87
C TYR A 102 -0.52 -18.43 -3.59
N VAL A 103 -1.21 -17.30 -3.45
CA VAL A 103 -2.64 -17.26 -3.12
C VAL A 103 -3.48 -17.88 -4.24
N THR A 104 -3.14 -17.65 -5.51
CA THR A 104 -3.84 -18.26 -6.65
C THR A 104 -3.71 -19.78 -6.63
N VAL A 105 -2.51 -20.31 -6.39
CA VAL A 105 -2.27 -21.76 -6.32
C VAL A 105 -3.03 -22.39 -5.15
N GLU A 106 -2.96 -21.79 -3.97
CA GLU A 106 -3.69 -22.31 -2.79
C GLU A 106 -5.21 -22.23 -2.99
N SER A 107 -5.72 -21.14 -3.58
CA SER A 107 -7.15 -21.00 -3.86
C SER A 107 -7.62 -22.04 -4.87
N ALA A 108 -6.83 -22.32 -5.91
CA ALA A 108 -7.15 -23.37 -6.88
C ALA A 108 -7.14 -24.76 -6.21
N ARG A 109 -6.17 -25.05 -5.33
CA ARG A 109 -6.13 -26.30 -4.56
C ARG A 109 -7.34 -26.44 -3.64
N ALA A 110 -7.73 -25.38 -2.94
CA ALA A 110 -8.90 -25.40 -2.07
C ALA A 110 -10.20 -25.66 -2.85
N LEU A 111 -10.38 -24.98 -4.00
CA LEU A 111 -11.56 -25.16 -4.86
C LEU A 111 -11.65 -26.55 -5.51
N LEU A 112 -10.50 -27.12 -5.93
CA LEU A 112 -10.46 -28.42 -6.62
C LEU A 112 -10.37 -29.61 -5.66
N GLY A 113 -9.75 -29.42 -4.49
CA GLY A 113 -9.48 -30.46 -3.51
C GLY A 113 -10.58 -30.62 -2.44
N GLY A 114 -11.54 -29.70 -2.37
CA GLY A 114 -12.65 -29.75 -1.42
C GLY A 114 -12.24 -29.54 0.05
N ALA A 115 -11.07 -28.94 0.30
CA ALA A 115 -10.64 -28.59 1.65
C ALA A 115 -11.48 -27.41 2.17
N GLU A 116 -12.21 -27.61 3.26
CA GLU A 116 -13.04 -26.56 3.85
C GLU A 116 -12.24 -25.71 4.83
N ALA A 117 -12.23 -24.39 4.61
CA ALA A 117 -11.70 -23.46 5.59
C ALA A 117 -12.59 -23.50 6.85
N ALA A 118 -12.00 -23.80 8.00
CA ALA A 118 -12.71 -23.81 9.26
C ALA A 118 -13.06 -22.39 9.72
N HIS A 119 -14.10 -22.27 10.55
CA HIS A 119 -14.49 -20.99 11.13
C HIS A 119 -13.37 -20.42 12.02
N SER A 120 -12.92 -19.19 11.73
CA SER A 120 -11.86 -18.51 12.50
C SER A 120 -12.39 -17.24 13.16
N THR A 121 -12.79 -17.34 14.43
CA THR A 121 -13.22 -16.17 15.24
C THR A 121 -12.10 -15.14 15.34
N VAL A 122 -10.84 -15.60 15.45
CA VAL A 122 -9.66 -14.72 15.49
C VAL A 122 -9.53 -13.94 14.18
N GLY A 123 -9.69 -14.61 13.03
CA GLY A 123 -9.65 -13.96 11.72
C GLY A 123 -10.76 -12.92 11.53
N ILE A 124 -11.99 -13.24 11.98
CA ILE A 124 -13.13 -12.32 11.91
C ILE A 124 -12.87 -11.07 12.76
N VAL A 125 -12.44 -11.26 14.02
CA VAL A 125 -12.13 -10.14 14.92
C VAL A 125 -10.98 -9.31 14.36
N LEU A 126 -9.92 -9.94 13.85
CA LEU A 126 -8.80 -9.24 13.23
C LEU A 126 -9.26 -8.38 12.06
N ALA A 127 -9.97 -8.97 11.09
CA ALA A 127 -10.47 -8.26 9.91
C ALA A 127 -11.42 -7.11 10.28
N ALA A 128 -12.29 -7.30 11.29
CA ALA A 128 -13.18 -6.25 11.78
C ALA A 128 -12.43 -5.10 12.45
N VAL A 129 -11.40 -5.40 13.27
CA VAL A 129 -10.57 -4.38 13.90
C VAL A 129 -9.78 -3.61 12.84
N SER A 130 -9.18 -4.29 11.86
CA SER A 130 -8.45 -3.65 10.77
C SER A 130 -9.36 -2.76 9.92
N LEU A 131 -10.56 -3.22 9.59
CA LEU A 131 -11.56 -2.44 8.89
C LEU A 131 -11.98 -1.16 9.66
N ALA A 132 -11.93 -1.16 10.99
CA ALA A 132 -12.25 -0.01 11.82
C ALA A 132 -11.06 0.94 12.04
N VAL A 133 -9.85 0.40 12.25
CA VAL A 133 -8.65 1.16 12.65
C VAL A 133 -7.93 1.77 11.44
N MET A 134 -7.75 0.99 10.37
CA MET A 134 -6.95 1.39 9.20
C MET A 134 -7.46 2.65 8.48
N PRO A 135 -8.79 2.87 8.31
CA PRO A 135 -9.28 4.11 7.71
C PRO A 135 -8.85 5.36 8.48
N GLY A 136 -8.84 5.28 9.81
CA GLY A 136 -8.41 6.37 10.69
C GLY A 136 -6.93 6.68 10.54
N LEU A 137 -6.08 5.64 10.52
CA LEU A 137 -4.64 5.78 10.29
C LEU A 137 -4.35 6.35 8.90
N SER A 138 -4.96 5.78 7.86
CA SER A 138 -4.85 6.24 6.47
C SER A 138 -5.24 7.72 6.35
N TYR A 139 -6.37 8.13 6.91
CA TYR A 139 -6.81 9.53 6.88
C TYR A 139 -5.82 10.47 7.59
N ALA A 140 -5.36 10.09 8.79
CA ALA A 140 -4.42 10.90 9.56
C ALA A 140 -3.07 11.06 8.83
N GLN A 141 -2.52 9.96 8.28
CA GLN A 141 -1.29 9.96 7.49
C GLN A 141 -1.44 10.80 6.23
N ARG A 142 -2.54 10.62 5.50
CA ARG A 142 -2.80 11.36 4.25
C ARG A 142 -2.93 12.85 4.49
N ARG A 143 -3.62 13.25 5.56
CA ARG A 143 -3.78 14.66 5.94
C ARG A 143 -2.44 15.28 6.32
N ALA A 144 -1.69 14.64 7.21
CA ALA A 144 -0.38 15.14 7.64
C ALA A 144 0.64 15.16 6.49
N GLY A 145 0.63 14.12 5.63
CA GLY A 145 1.47 13.99 4.46
C GLY A 145 1.22 15.09 3.43
N ARG A 146 -0.04 15.38 3.11
CA ARG A 146 -0.41 16.50 2.23
C ARG A 146 -0.02 17.85 2.79
N GLU A 147 -0.26 18.07 4.08
CA GLU A 147 0.09 19.33 4.76
C GLU A 147 1.62 19.54 4.79
N LEU A 148 2.40 18.48 4.95
CA LEU A 148 3.87 18.54 4.94
C LEU A 148 4.47 18.54 3.51
N GLY A 149 3.70 18.16 2.48
CA GLY A 149 4.21 17.88 1.14
C GLY A 149 4.99 16.56 1.04
N SER A 150 4.79 15.62 1.97
CA SER A 150 5.45 14.31 1.97
C SER A 150 4.71 13.33 1.06
N ARG A 151 5.32 13.00 -0.09
CA ARG A 151 4.80 12.00 -1.03
C ARG A 151 4.79 10.60 -0.44
N THR A 152 5.87 10.23 0.25
CA THR A 152 6.02 8.93 0.91
C THR A 152 4.89 8.70 1.92
N ALA A 153 4.55 9.68 2.75
CA ALA A 153 3.45 9.56 3.71
C ALA A 153 2.07 9.43 3.02
N VAL A 154 1.90 10.04 1.84
CA VAL A 154 0.66 9.91 1.06
C VAL A 154 0.61 8.55 0.35
N ALA A 155 1.73 8.02 -0.12
CA ALA A 155 1.82 6.68 -0.70
C ALA A 155 1.52 5.60 0.35
N ASP A 156 2.17 5.68 1.50
CA ASP A 156 1.94 4.81 2.66
C ASP A 156 0.46 4.81 3.08
N SER A 157 -0.18 5.99 3.16
CA SER A 157 -1.62 6.07 3.44
C SER A 157 -2.52 5.36 2.42
N LYS A 158 -2.08 5.21 1.16
CA LYS A 158 -2.83 4.45 0.15
C LYS A 158 -2.69 2.95 0.38
N GLN A 159 -1.51 2.47 0.76
CA GLN A 159 -1.31 1.05 1.10
C GLN A 159 -2.18 0.65 2.30
N THR A 160 -2.17 1.43 3.37
CA THR A 160 -3.06 1.21 4.51
C THR A 160 -4.56 1.24 4.13
N LEU A 161 -4.93 2.03 3.11
CA LEU A 161 -6.30 2.03 2.57
C LEU A 161 -6.60 0.75 1.78
N LEU A 162 -5.63 0.19 1.05
CA LEU A 162 -5.79 -1.11 0.39
C LEU A 162 -6.01 -2.21 1.42
N CYS A 163 -5.23 -2.24 2.50
CA CYS A 163 -5.44 -3.17 3.62
C CYS A 163 -6.86 -3.06 4.21
N THR A 164 -7.45 -1.84 4.26
CA THR A 164 -8.87 -1.66 4.63
C THR A 164 -9.81 -2.41 3.69
N TYR A 165 -9.63 -2.26 2.38
CA TYR A 165 -10.46 -2.95 1.39
C TYR A 165 -10.27 -4.46 1.45
N LEU A 166 -9.04 -4.93 1.61
CA LEU A 166 -8.73 -6.36 1.74
C LEU A 166 -9.31 -6.94 3.05
N SER A 167 -9.30 -6.17 4.14
CA SER A 167 -9.97 -6.53 5.40
C SER A 167 -11.48 -6.72 5.20
N ALA A 168 -12.12 -5.86 4.41
CA ALA A 168 -13.54 -5.99 4.09
C ALA A 168 -13.82 -7.26 3.26
N VAL A 169 -13.02 -7.51 2.22
CA VAL A 169 -13.11 -8.71 1.37
C VAL A 169 -12.92 -9.98 2.21
N LEU A 170 -11.88 -10.00 3.05
CA LEU A 170 -11.61 -11.09 3.98
C LEU A 170 -12.77 -11.31 4.94
N LEU A 171 -13.26 -10.25 5.59
CA LEU A 171 -14.35 -10.35 6.57
C LEU A 171 -15.61 -10.93 5.92
N ILE A 172 -15.97 -10.45 4.72
CA ILE A 172 -17.10 -11.00 3.96
C ILE A 172 -16.87 -12.48 3.65
N GLY A 173 -15.68 -12.86 3.16
CA GLY A 173 -15.34 -14.25 2.87
C GLY A 173 -15.48 -15.17 4.09
N LEU A 174 -14.91 -14.75 5.23
CA LEU A 174 -14.97 -15.50 6.49
C LEU A 174 -16.40 -15.60 7.05
N LEU A 175 -17.18 -14.52 7.00
CA LEU A 175 -18.57 -14.53 7.48
C LEU A 175 -19.48 -15.38 6.58
N VAL A 176 -19.31 -15.30 5.26
CA VAL A 176 -20.10 -16.11 4.32
C VAL A 176 -19.78 -17.60 4.50
N ASN A 177 -18.50 -17.94 4.61
CA ASN A 177 -18.07 -19.31 4.92
C ASN A 177 -18.64 -19.77 6.27
N GLY A 178 -18.51 -18.95 7.31
CA GLY A 178 -18.88 -19.29 8.68
C GLY A 178 -20.40 -19.39 8.93
N LEU A 179 -21.20 -18.55 8.28
CA LEU A 179 -22.66 -18.48 8.51
C LEU A 179 -23.45 -19.40 7.58
N PHE A 180 -22.99 -19.59 6.34
CA PHE A 180 -23.72 -20.37 5.31
C PHE A 180 -23.05 -21.70 4.98
N GLY A 181 -21.86 -22.00 5.52
CA GLY A 181 -21.10 -23.21 5.20
C GLY A 181 -20.57 -23.22 3.77
N TRP A 182 -20.44 -22.05 3.14
CA TRP A 182 -19.98 -21.95 1.76
C TRP A 182 -18.46 -21.96 1.70
N SER A 183 -17.89 -23.16 1.67
CA SER A 183 -16.44 -23.40 1.64
C SER A 183 -15.70 -22.74 0.48
N TRP A 184 -16.39 -22.43 -0.62
CA TRP A 184 -15.82 -21.70 -1.76
C TRP A 184 -15.68 -20.18 -1.54
N ALA A 185 -16.30 -19.62 -0.49
CA ALA A 185 -16.23 -18.18 -0.23
C ALA A 185 -14.82 -17.73 0.17
N ASP A 186 -14.09 -18.53 0.93
CA ASP A 186 -12.71 -18.22 1.34
C ASP A 186 -11.75 -18.21 0.13
N PRO A 187 -11.69 -19.25 -0.73
CA PRO A 187 -10.88 -19.20 -1.94
C PRO A 187 -11.24 -18.07 -2.90
N ILE A 188 -12.52 -17.69 -3.01
CA ILE A 188 -12.91 -16.54 -3.84
C ILE A 188 -12.38 -15.22 -3.23
N ALA A 189 -12.52 -15.02 -1.91
CA ALA A 189 -11.96 -13.86 -1.24
C ALA A 189 -10.43 -13.79 -1.41
N ALA A 190 -9.77 -14.94 -1.31
CA ALA A 190 -8.34 -15.09 -1.58
C ALA A 190 -7.97 -14.71 -3.03
N LEU A 191 -8.74 -15.15 -4.03
CA LEU A 191 -8.53 -14.75 -5.43
C LEU A 191 -8.74 -13.25 -5.66
N VAL A 192 -9.65 -12.60 -4.93
CA VAL A 192 -9.79 -11.14 -4.96
C VAL A 192 -8.54 -10.46 -4.41
N ILE A 193 -7.99 -10.95 -3.28
CA ILE A 193 -6.70 -10.48 -2.74
C ILE A 193 -5.59 -10.65 -3.78
N ALA A 194 -5.51 -11.82 -4.44
CA ALA A 194 -4.53 -12.10 -5.48
C ALA A 194 -4.67 -11.14 -6.67
N ALA A 195 -5.89 -10.83 -7.11
CA ALA A 195 -6.14 -9.89 -8.21
C ALA A 195 -5.67 -8.47 -7.86
N VAL A 196 -5.91 -8.01 -6.63
CA VAL A 196 -5.39 -6.73 -6.13
C VAL A 196 -3.87 -6.75 -6.09
N ALA A 197 -3.26 -7.82 -5.58
CA ALA A 197 -1.79 -7.97 -5.57
C ALA A 197 -1.19 -7.93 -6.99
N ILE A 198 -1.80 -8.57 -7.98
CA ILE A 198 -1.34 -8.47 -9.38
C ILE A 198 -1.40 -7.02 -9.87
N LYS A 199 -2.47 -6.30 -9.56
CA LYS A 199 -2.63 -4.90 -9.93
C LYS A 199 -1.54 -4.04 -9.30
N GLU A 200 -1.33 -4.14 -8.00
CA GLU A 200 -0.27 -3.39 -7.28
C GLU A 200 1.13 -3.77 -7.77
N GLY A 201 1.38 -5.05 -8.06
CA GLY A 201 2.63 -5.52 -8.63
C GLY A 201 2.92 -4.90 -10.00
N ARG A 202 1.89 -4.75 -10.85
CA ARG A 202 2.01 -4.06 -12.15
C ARG A 202 2.27 -2.57 -11.97
N GLU A 203 1.52 -1.89 -11.10
CA GLU A 203 1.73 -0.45 -10.82
C GLU A 203 3.14 -0.17 -10.30
N ALA A 204 3.67 -1.04 -9.41
CA ALA A 204 5.05 -0.96 -8.93
C ALA A 204 6.08 -1.25 -10.04
N TRP A 205 5.81 -2.23 -10.91
CA TRP A 205 6.72 -2.58 -12.02
C TRP A 205 6.84 -1.47 -13.06
N HIS A 206 5.73 -0.80 -13.39
CA HIS A 206 5.71 0.31 -14.33
C HIS A 206 6.27 1.62 -13.75
N GLY A 207 6.42 1.71 -12.42
CA GLY A 207 6.85 2.93 -11.73
C GLY A 207 5.74 3.96 -11.53
N ASP A 208 4.49 3.60 -11.86
CA ASP A 208 3.31 4.46 -11.71
C ASP A 208 3.01 4.79 -10.24
N ALA A 209 3.51 3.98 -9.31
CA ALA A 209 3.46 4.25 -7.88
C ALA A 209 4.22 5.54 -7.47
N CYS A 210 5.20 5.98 -8.27
CA CYS A 210 6.08 7.12 -7.99
C CYS A 210 5.94 8.32 -8.95
N CYS A 211 5.30 8.15 -10.11
CA CYS A 211 5.09 9.22 -11.10
C CYS A 211 4.02 10.25 -10.69
N ALA A 212 4.25 10.96 -9.57
CA ALA A 212 3.73 12.31 -9.40
C ALA A 212 4.85 13.30 -9.82
N PRO A 213 4.57 14.32 -10.66
CA PRO A 213 5.62 15.15 -11.28
C PRO A 213 6.42 15.91 -10.23
N GLY A 214 7.74 15.68 -10.15
CA GLY A 214 8.66 16.18 -9.12
C GLY A 214 8.61 17.70 -8.87
N PRO A 215 8.84 18.18 -7.63
CA PRO A 215 8.85 19.60 -7.33
C PRO A 215 10.25 20.18 -7.56
N LEU A 216 10.70 20.31 -8.81
CA LEU A 216 11.89 21.11 -9.13
C LEU A 216 11.83 21.89 -10.46
N ALA A 217 10.75 21.83 -11.24
CA ALA A 217 10.61 22.60 -12.48
C ALA A 217 9.79 23.89 -12.32
N ALA A 218 10.13 24.73 -11.33
CA ALA A 218 9.50 26.04 -11.14
C ALA A 218 10.52 27.17 -10.90
N THR A 219 11.56 27.23 -11.75
CA THR A 219 12.43 28.39 -12.04
C THR A 219 13.39 27.87 -13.12
N THR A 220 13.35 28.26 -14.40
CA THR A 220 13.53 29.61 -14.94
C THR A 220 13.10 29.55 -16.42
N LYS A 221 12.28 30.50 -16.90
CA LYS A 221 12.17 30.73 -18.36
C LYS A 221 13.52 31.31 -18.83
N SER A 222 14.31 30.49 -19.50
CA SER A 222 15.30 30.97 -20.48
C SER A 222 15.27 30.03 -21.68
N ALA A 223 15.39 30.61 -22.87
CA ALA A 223 15.06 30.00 -24.15
C ALA A 223 16.06 28.91 -24.61
N ALA A 224 15.51 27.72 -24.94
CA ALA A 224 15.87 26.70 -25.96
C ALA A 224 17.34 26.19 -26.15
N PRO A 225 17.59 25.05 -26.85
CA PRO A 225 16.75 23.88 -27.17
C PRO A 225 17.36 22.51 -26.73
N GLY A 226 16.55 21.44 -26.71
CA GLY A 226 17.04 20.05 -26.70
C GLY A 226 16.60 19.19 -25.51
N CYS A 227 15.38 18.70 -25.56
CA CYS A 227 14.98 17.44 -24.91
C CYS A 227 14.06 16.74 -25.89
N ASP A 228 14.65 15.91 -26.75
CA ASP A 228 13.97 14.74 -27.27
C ASP A 228 13.76 13.82 -26.06
N ASP A 229 12.51 13.53 -25.70
CA ASP A 229 12.11 12.28 -25.04
C ASP A 229 10.58 12.31 -24.81
N ASP A 230 9.90 11.72 -25.80
CA ASP A 230 8.73 10.81 -25.83
C ASP A 230 7.71 10.68 -24.67
N CYS A 231 7.77 11.49 -23.61
CA CYS A 231 6.91 11.35 -22.42
C CYS A 231 5.54 12.06 -22.53
N CYS A 232 5.18 12.60 -23.69
CA CYS A 232 3.96 13.42 -23.85
C CYS A 232 3.03 13.00 -25.00
N THR A 233 3.14 11.78 -25.54
CA THR A 233 2.14 11.30 -26.53
C THR A 233 1.50 10.01 -26.06
N GLY A 234 0.47 10.15 -25.23
CA GLY A 234 -0.62 9.20 -25.24
C GLY A 234 -1.45 9.43 -26.49
N GLU A 235 -1.32 8.54 -27.48
CA GLU A 235 -2.38 8.12 -28.41
C GLU A 235 -1.90 6.84 -29.13
N ARG A 236 -2.28 5.67 -28.58
CA ARG A 236 -2.87 4.50 -29.28
C ARG A 236 -2.99 3.29 -28.35
#